data_AF-A0A9D8PYV4-F1
#
_entry.id   AF-A0A9D8PYV4-F1
#
_cell.length_a   1.000
_cell.length_b   1.000
_cell.length_c   1.000
_cell.angle_alpha   90.00
_cell.angle_beta   90.00
_cell.angle_gamma   90.00
#
_symmetry.space_group_name_H-M   'P 1'
#
loop_
_entity.id
_entity.type
_entity.pdbx_description
1 polymer ?
#
loop_
_entity_poly.entity_id
_entity_poly.type
_entity_poly.pdbx_seq_one_letter_code
_entity_poly.pdbx_strand_id
1 'polypeptide(L)' 'MDQVLKRFDLIEARMAAGPSADEYVKLASEYSELQEIAGAVKALRAAEGEQADLEAMIEDRSTDAEMREQAEADLAA' A
#
# COMPACT_ATOMS: atom_id res chain seq x y z
N MET A 1 4.28 -9.88 4.79
CA MET A 1 3.28 -8.79 4.89
C MET A 1 2.13 -8.97 3.91
N ASP A 2 2.35 -9.56 2.72
CA ASP A 2 1.28 -9.86 1.74
C ASP A 2 0.09 -10.66 2.29
N GLN A 3 0.33 -11.55 3.24
CA GLN A 3 -0.72 -12.39 3.79
C GLN A 3 -1.78 -11.58 4.55
N VAL A 4 -1.38 -10.50 5.22
CA VAL A 4 -2.30 -9.59 5.92
C VAL A 4 -3.16 -8.83 4.91
N LEU A 5 -2.56 -8.29 3.84
CA LEU A 5 -3.29 -7.62 2.77
C LEU A 5 -4.28 -8.57 2.07
N LYS A 6 -3.83 -9.77 1.69
CA LYS A 6 -4.71 -10.79 1.09
C LYS A 6 -5.88 -11.16 2.00
N ARG A 7 -5.64 -11.21 3.32
CA ARG A 7 -6.70 -11.50 4.29
C ARG A 7 -7.68 -10.34 4.39
N PHE A 8 -7.17 -9.11 4.42
CA PHE A 8 -7.97 -7.88 4.44
C PHE A 8 -8.87 -7.78 3.20
N ASP A 9 -8.30 -7.96 2.00
CA ASP A 9 -9.03 -7.91 0.73
C ASP A 9 -10.12 -9.01 0.66
N LEU A 10 -9.83 -10.20 1.20
CA LEU A 10 -10.80 -11.30 1.28
C LEU A 10 -11.97 -10.96 2.21
N ILE A 11 -11.71 -10.29 3.33
CA ILE A 11 -12.75 -9.85 4.26
C ILE A 11 -13.63 -8.79 3.60
N GLU A 12 -13.05 -7.80 2.92
CA GLU A 12 -13.80 -6.79 2.16
C GLU A 12 -14.69 -7.43 1.10
N ALA A 13 -14.16 -8.37 0.33
CA ALA A 13 -14.91 -9.09 -0.69
C ALA A 13 -16.09 -9.88 -0.09
N ARG A 14 -15.89 -10.52 1.07
CA ARG A 14 -16.95 -11.26 1.77
C ARG A 14 -18.01 -10.35 2.36
N MET A 15 -17.64 -9.19 2.90
CA MET A 15 -18.60 -8.19 3.38
C MET A 15 -19.43 -7.62 2.23
N ALA A 16 -18.79 -7.35 1.07
CA ALA A 16 -19.47 -6.87 -0.13
C ALA A 16 -20.42 -7.91 -0.77
N ALA A 17 -20.19 -9.20 -0.53
CA ALA A 17 -21.06 -10.29 -0.99
C ALA A 17 -22.42 -10.37 -0.27
N GLY A 18 -22.66 -9.52 0.74
CA GLY A 18 -23.91 -9.47 1.49
C GLY A 18 -24.10 -10.68 2.41
N PRO A 19 -23.21 -10.90 3.40
CA PRO A 19 -23.30 -12.03 4.32
C PRO A 19 -24.48 -11.86 5.30
N SER A 20 -24.80 -12.93 6.02
CA SER A 20 -25.78 -12.86 7.11
C SER A 20 -25.33 -11.89 8.21
N ALA A 21 -26.26 -11.36 9.01
CA ALA A 21 -25.95 -10.39 10.07
C ALA A 21 -24.88 -10.91 11.06
N ASP A 22 -24.97 -12.17 11.48
CA ASP A 22 -24.01 -12.80 12.40
C ASP A 22 -22.62 -12.92 11.78
N GLU A 23 -22.55 -13.20 10.48
CA GLU A 23 -21.29 -13.28 9.74
C GLU A 23 -20.70 -11.90 9.50
N TYR A 24 -21.52 -10.90 9.18
CA TYR A 24 -21.10 -9.51 9.03
C TYR A 24 -20.43 -8.98 10.30
N VAL A 25 -21.00 -9.22 11.48
CA VAL A 25 -20.43 -8.77 12.76
C VAL A 25 -19.05 -9.39 13.00
N LYS A 26 -18.87 -10.69 12.69
CA LYS A 26 -17.57 -11.37 12.79
C LYS A 26 -16.55 -10.79 11.82
N LEU A 27 -16.95 -10.59 10.56
CA LEU A 27 -16.10 -9.97 9.54
C LEU A 27 -15.72 -8.54 9.91
N ALA A 28 -16.64 -7.75 10.49
CA ALA A 28 -16.39 -6.38 10.91
C ALA A 28 -15.37 -6.30 12.06
N SER A 29 -15.42 -7.22 13.02
CA SER A 29 -14.43 -7.31 14.10
C SER A 29 -13.04 -7.63 13.53
N GLU A 30 -12.96 -8.64 12.66
CA GLU A 30 -11.70 -9.03 12.04
C GLU A 30 -11.13 -7.93 11.11
N TYR A 31 -12.00 -7.25 10.38
CA TYR A 31 -11.64 -6.09 9.56
C TYR A 31 -11.03 -4.97 10.41
N SER A 32 -11.67 -4.61 11.53
CA SER A 32 -11.18 -3.55 12.42
C SER A 32 -9.81 -3.86 13.01
N GLU A 33 -9.54 -5.13 13.35
CA GLU A 33 -8.23 -5.57 13.88
C GLU A 33 -7.14 -5.49 12.82
N LEU A 34 -7.47 -5.82 11.56
CA LEU A 34 -6.51 -5.83 10.47
C LEU A 34 -6.34 -4.48 9.78
N GLN A 35 -7.28 -3.55 9.93
CA GLN A 35 -7.28 -2.27 9.22
C GLN A 35 -6.02 -1.44 9.47
N GLU A 36 -5.59 -1.32 10.73
CA GLU A 36 -4.40 -0.52 11.07
C GLU A 36 -3.13 -1.13 10.45
N ILE A 37 -2.95 -2.44 10.58
CA ILE A 37 -1.79 -3.16 10.05
C ILE A 37 -1.81 -3.15 8.51
N ALA A 38 -2.95 -3.40 7.89
CA ALA A 38 -3.11 -3.36 6.45
C ALA A 38 -2.83 -1.96 5.91
N GLY A 39 -3.28 -0.91 6.60
CA GLY A 39 -2.99 0.48 6.28
C GLY A 39 -1.48 0.77 6.33
N ALA A 40 -0.81 0.39 7.42
CA ALA A 40 0.63 0.56 7.57
C ALA A 40 1.43 -0.18 6.48
N VAL A 41 1.06 -1.42 6.15
CA VAL A 41 1.70 -2.19 5.07
C VAL A 41 1.47 -1.55 3.70
N LYS A 42 0.25 -1.05 3.42
CA LYS A 42 -0.04 -0.33 2.15
C LYS A 42 0.80 0.95 2.04
N ALA A 43 0.90 1.72 3.12
CA ALA A 43 1.71 2.94 3.16
C ALA A 43 3.20 2.64 2.94
N LEU A 44 3.73 1.61 3.60
CA LEU A 44 5.13 1.19 3.43
C LEU A 44 5.42 0.83 1.97
N ARG A 45 4.54 0.03 1.33
CA ARG A 45 4.73 -0.35 -0.08
C ARG A 45 4.66 0.81 -1.05
N ALA A 46 3.78 1.78 -0.77
CA ALA A 46 3.68 2.99 -1.57
C ALA A 46 4.99 3.77 -1.49
N ALA A 47 5.54 3.94 -0.29
CA ALA A 47 6.83 4.59 -0.09
C ALA A 47 7.99 3.82 -0.75
N GLU A 48 8.03 2.49 -0.62
CA GLU A 48 9.02 1.64 -1.31
C GLU A 48 8.92 1.77 -2.84
N GLY A 49 7.70 1.86 -3.39
CA GLY A 49 7.47 2.06 -4.81
C GLY A 49 7.91 3.45 -5.28
N GLU A 50 7.55 4.49 -4.54
CA GLU A 50 7.97 5.87 -4.80
C GLU A 50 9.50 5.99 -4.77
N GLN A 51 10.15 5.36 -3.77
CA GLN A 51 11.60 5.31 -3.69
C GLN A 51 12.21 4.66 -4.94
N ALA A 52 11.69 3.49 -5.35
CA ALA A 52 12.18 2.79 -6.52
C ALA A 52 11.95 3.56 -7.83
N ASP A 53 10.82 4.28 -7.94
CA ASP A 53 10.52 5.13 -9.09
C ASP A 53 11.47 6.33 -9.16
N LEU A 54 11.76 6.98 -8.03
CA LEU A 54 12.75 8.05 -7.92
C LEU A 54 14.16 7.56 -8.29
N GLU A 55 14.57 6.41 -7.74
CA GLU A 55 15.85 5.77 -8.09
C GLU A 55 15.94 5.50 -9.60
N ALA A 56 14.88 4.97 -10.21
CA ALA A 56 14.83 4.74 -11.66
C ALA A 56 14.94 6.04 -12.46
N MET A 57 14.30 7.13 -12.00
CA MET A 57 14.40 8.45 -12.64
C MET A 57 15.83 9.00 -12.59
N ILE A 58 16.53 8.81 -11.46
CA ILE A 58 17.93 9.23 -11.25
C ILE A 58 18.88 8.40 -12.13
N GLU A 59 18.67 7.10 -12.23
CA GLU A 59 19.51 6.21 -13.03
C GLU A 59 19.30 6.40 -14.55
N ASP A 60 18.12 6.87 -14.96
CA ASP A 60 17.81 7.15 -16.36
C ASP A 60 18.57 8.38 -16.88
N ARG A 61 19.57 8.10 -17.74
CA ARG A 61 20.40 9.12 -18.39
C ARG A 61 19.66 9.94 -19.44
N SER A 62 18.48 9.49 -19.87
CA SER A 62 17.61 10.23 -20.80
C SER A 62 16.73 11.27 -20.10
N THR A 63 16.55 11.16 -18.78
CA THR A 63 15.90 12.17 -17.94
C THR A 63 16.70 13.48 -17.98
N ASP A 64 16.02 14.63 -17.91
CA ASP A 64 16.70 15.92 -17.81
C ASP A 64 17.54 16.01 -16.53
N ALA A 65 18.67 16.71 -16.58
CA ALA A 65 19.57 16.83 -15.44
C ALA A 65 18.92 17.55 -14.24
N GLU A 66 18.08 18.54 -14.48
CA GLU A 66 17.33 19.26 -13.43
C GLU A 66 16.29 18.33 -12.79
N MET A 67 15.62 17.49 -13.58
CA MET A 67 14.68 16.49 -13.05
C MET A 67 15.37 15.42 -12.21
N ARG A 68 16.58 14.99 -12.58
CA ARG A 68 17.36 14.05 -11.75
C ARG A 68 17.80 14.68 -10.43
N GLU A 69 18.27 15.93 -10.46
CA GLU A 69 18.66 16.64 -9.24
C GLU A 69 17.46 16.80 -8.27
N GLN A 70 16.28 17.10 -8.81
CA GLN A 70 15.06 17.15 -7.99
C GLN A 70 14.70 15.77 -7.41
N ALA A 71 14.78 14.70 -8.20
CA ALA A 71 14.51 13.35 -7.72
C ALA A 71 15.51 12.90 -6.63
N GLU A 72 16.80 13.27 -6.76
CA GLU A 72 17.81 13.04 -5.72
C GLU A 72 17.47 13.80 -4.42
N ALA A 73 17.00 15.04 -4.53
CA ALA A 73 16.58 15.83 -3.39
C ALA A 73 15.36 15.24 -2.67
N ASP A 74 14.37 14.75 -3.42
CA ASP A 74 13.17 14.11 -2.88
C ASP A 74 13.48 12.76 -2.23
N LEU A 75 14.41 11.98 -2.79
CA LEU A 75 14.87 10.71 -2.22
C LEU A 75 15.63 10.88 -0.89
N ALA A 76 16.27 12.03 -0.67
CA ALA A 76 17.06 12.32 0.51
C ALA A 76 16.27 12.97 1.67
N ALA A 77 15.00 13.32 1.44
CA ALA A 77 14.10 14.00 2.38
C ALA A 77 13.45 13.06 3.40
#